data_AF-A0A257GJZ4-F1
#
_entry.id   AF-A0A257GJZ4-F1
#
_cell.length_a   1.000
_cell.length_b   1.000
_cell.length_c   1.000
_cell.angle_alpha   90.00
_cell.angle_beta   90.00
_cell.angle_gamma   90.00
#
_symmetry.space_group_name_H-M   'P 1'
#
loop_
_entity.id
_entity.type
_entity.pdbx_description
1 polymer ?
#
loop_
_entity_poly.entity_id
_entity_poly.type
_entity_poly.pdbx_seq_one_letter_code
_entity_poly.pdbx_strand_id
1 'polypeptide(L)'
;MHNRLRWLMGATALLYIGPLMAGLGGYGWPLVPVFLVLFLLWQFILRPQNWPRQFHDWTQYQAWATLFSNAAIQLLFVALLFGVGRGIGGALGFVPPYGEMLPVAISFLSIPLARMIWDPWKANEINNFLDHAIDQIAHPDNPVEASELRTARRMIAPLADLPDDTSPEVVAQHLTALSAHAEPAHIRTALLERARADAGRAELIAMILHCTDPDLVVRVSGDGPTLALQLLPEDPDLVAIYAARLAQAMPQDPEIWGKSPSVDLLQTWLTNFVSTAAELPLLALIAATNAAQPEDGLA
;
A
#
# COMPACT_ATOMS: atom_id res chain seq x y z
N MET A 1 6.46 -2.87 17.35
CA MET A 1 6.76 -1.65 16.56
C MET A 1 8.10 -0.99 16.96
N HIS A 2 8.36 -0.70 18.23
CA HIS A 2 9.59 0.00 18.70
C HIS A 2 10.92 -0.60 18.22
N ASN A 3 11.08 -1.93 18.21
CA ASN A 3 12.34 -2.55 17.79
C ASN A 3 12.59 -2.39 16.28
N ARG A 4 11.56 -2.50 15.44
CA ARG A 4 11.70 -2.40 13.97
C ARG A 4 12.13 -1.00 13.53
N LEU A 5 11.57 0.05 14.16
CA LEU A 5 11.95 1.43 13.87
C LEU A 5 13.42 1.71 14.19
N ARG A 6 13.93 1.16 15.30
CA ARG A 6 15.34 1.29 15.71
C ARG A 6 16.29 0.55 14.74
N TRP A 7 15.89 -0.62 14.25
CA TRP A 7 16.66 -1.37 13.25
C TRP A 7 16.74 -0.62 11.91
N LEU A 8 15.65 0.03 11.50
CA LEU A 8 15.61 0.87 10.30
C LEU A 8 16.49 2.11 10.43
N MET A 9 16.42 2.81 11.57
CA MET A 9 17.34 3.92 11.88
C MET A 9 18.80 3.48 11.84
N GLY A 10 19.11 2.26 12.32
CA GLY A 10 20.44 1.66 12.21
C GLY A 10 20.87 1.40 10.77
N ALA A 11 19.99 0.86 9.93
CA ALA A 11 20.26 0.67 8.51
C ALA A 11 20.49 2.00 7.78
N THR A 12 19.66 3.02 8.04
CA THR A 12 19.85 4.36 7.48
C THR A 12 21.14 5.03 7.98
N ALA A 13 21.53 4.80 9.24
CA ALA A 13 22.79 5.31 9.76
C ALA A 13 24.00 4.73 9.01
N LEU A 14 23.98 3.44 8.64
CA LEU A 14 25.04 2.80 7.84
C LEU A 14 25.22 3.49 6.48
N LEU A 15 24.12 3.92 5.84
CA LEU A 15 24.16 4.68 4.58
C LEU A 15 24.92 6.00 4.73
N TYR A 16 24.74 6.69 5.85
CA TYR A 16 25.35 8.00 6.11
C TYR A 16 26.79 7.91 6.64
N ILE A 17 27.12 6.82 7.34
CA ILE A 17 28.46 6.59 7.90
C ILE A 17 29.51 6.45 6.80
N GLY A 18 29.20 5.86 5.65
CA GLY A 18 30.20 5.71 4.58
C GLY A 18 30.75 7.03 4.03
N PRO A 19 29.95 7.98 3.51
CA PRO A 19 30.50 9.24 3.01
C PRO A 19 31.25 10.03 4.10
N LEU A 20 30.79 9.96 5.36
CA LEU A 20 31.50 10.55 6.50
C LEU A 20 32.87 9.90 6.72
N MET A 21 32.95 8.56 6.74
CA MET A 21 34.20 7.81 6.85
C MET A 21 35.13 8.05 5.66
N ALA A 22 34.57 8.19 4.45
CA ALA A 22 35.37 8.49 3.27
C ALA A 22 36.00 9.89 3.35
N GLY A 23 35.25 10.87 3.86
CA GLY A 23 35.77 12.19 4.19
C GLY A 23 36.87 12.14 5.23
N LEU A 24 36.65 11.40 6.33
CA LEU A 24 37.61 11.20 7.42
C LEU A 24 38.90 10.52 6.95
N GLY A 25 38.79 9.56 6.03
CA GLY A 25 39.91 8.90 5.36
C GLY A 25 40.69 9.80 4.39
N GLY A 26 40.24 11.04 4.20
CA GLY A 26 40.92 12.01 3.35
C GLY A 26 40.84 11.71 1.85
N TYR A 27 40.00 10.75 1.43
CA TYR A 27 39.93 10.31 0.04
C TYR A 27 39.45 11.43 -0.90
N GLY A 28 39.60 11.18 -2.20
CA GLY A 28 39.28 12.16 -3.23
C GLY A 28 37.79 12.38 -3.45
N TRP A 29 37.45 13.56 -3.97
CA TRP A 29 36.11 13.91 -4.48
C TRP A 29 35.51 12.94 -5.50
N PRO A 30 36.26 12.14 -6.29
CA PRO A 30 35.68 11.12 -7.17
C PRO A 30 34.81 10.06 -6.47
N LEU A 31 34.91 9.91 -5.15
CA LEU A 31 34.03 9.02 -4.37
C LEU A 31 32.62 9.59 -4.14
N VAL A 32 32.43 10.91 -4.21
CA VAL A 32 31.13 11.56 -3.97
C VAL A 32 30.05 11.08 -4.96
N PRO A 33 30.30 10.99 -6.27
CA PRO A 33 29.35 10.38 -7.21
C PRO A 33 28.99 8.93 -6.89
N VAL A 34 29.92 8.14 -6.35
CA VAL A 34 29.65 6.75 -5.96
C VAL A 34 28.63 6.70 -4.83
N PHE A 35 28.80 7.53 -3.79
CA PHE A 35 27.83 7.64 -2.71
C PHE A 35 26.49 8.22 -3.20
N LEU A 36 26.50 9.18 -4.12
CA LEU A 36 25.27 9.69 -4.72
C LEU A 36 24.46 8.56 -5.38
N VAL A 37 25.12 7.69 -6.16
CA VAL A 37 24.46 6.54 -6.77
C VAL A 37 23.89 5.59 -5.71
N LEU A 38 24.63 5.32 -4.63
CA LEU A 38 24.13 4.47 -3.53
C LEU A 38 22.89 5.06 -2.84
N PHE A 39 22.86 6.38 -2.62
CA PHE A 39 21.71 7.05 -2.02
C PHE A 39 20.49 7.07 -2.95
N LEU A 40 20.71 7.27 -4.26
CA LEU A 40 19.64 7.19 -5.25
C LEU A 40 19.11 5.75 -5.35
N LEU A 41 19.99 4.75 -5.38
CA LEU A 41 19.63 3.35 -5.38
C LEU A 41 18.83 2.98 -4.11
N TRP A 42 19.26 3.46 -2.95
CA TRP A 42 18.54 3.29 -1.69
C TRP A 42 17.13 3.90 -1.76
N GLN A 43 16.96 5.09 -2.33
CA GLN A 43 15.63 5.70 -2.51
C GLN A 43 14.77 4.91 -3.50
N PHE A 44 15.36 4.43 -4.59
CA PHE A 44 14.67 3.63 -5.59
C PHE A 44 14.13 2.32 -4.99
N ILE A 45 14.94 1.67 -4.15
CA ILE A 45 14.61 0.37 -3.54
C ILE A 45 13.61 0.51 -2.39
N LEU A 46 13.74 1.52 -1.53
CA LEU A 46 12.89 1.66 -0.35
C LEU A 46 11.64 2.51 -0.57
N ARG A 47 11.63 3.35 -1.62
CA ARG A 47 10.48 4.17 -1.98
C ARG A 47 10.14 4.03 -3.47
N PRO A 48 9.88 2.81 -3.96
CA PRO A 48 9.54 2.58 -5.37
C PRO A 48 8.31 3.38 -5.84
N GLN A 49 7.43 3.77 -4.91
CA GLN A 49 6.25 4.60 -5.18
C GLN A 49 6.56 6.03 -5.61
N ASN A 50 7.74 6.57 -5.29
CA ASN A 50 8.14 7.91 -5.73
C ASN A 50 8.64 7.92 -7.18
N TRP A 51 8.68 6.77 -7.83
CA TRP A 51 9.27 6.58 -9.13
C TRP A 51 8.22 6.07 -10.14
N PRO A 52 8.28 6.52 -11.40
CA PRO A 52 7.35 6.07 -12.42
C PRO A 52 7.52 4.57 -12.69
N ARG A 53 6.40 3.83 -12.69
CA ARG A 53 6.40 2.36 -12.85
C ARG A 53 6.35 1.92 -14.31
N GLN A 54 5.74 2.73 -15.18
CA GLN A 54 5.64 2.44 -16.60
C GLN A 54 6.67 3.24 -17.39
N PHE A 55 7.28 2.63 -18.41
CA PHE A 55 8.24 3.31 -19.28
C PHE A 55 7.68 4.58 -19.93
N HIS A 56 6.37 4.62 -20.17
CA HIS A 56 5.70 5.79 -20.72
C HIS A 56 5.72 6.99 -19.75
N ASP A 57 5.58 6.75 -18.45
CA ASP A 57 5.56 7.82 -17.43
C ASP A 57 6.93 8.50 -17.26
N TRP A 58 8.02 7.80 -17.60
CA TRP A 58 9.37 8.38 -17.64
C TRP A 58 9.55 9.43 -18.75
N THR A 59 8.63 9.50 -19.70
CA THR A 59 8.63 10.54 -20.74
C THR A 59 8.02 11.85 -20.26
N GLN A 60 7.32 11.85 -19.11
CA GLN A 60 6.72 13.04 -18.54
C GLN A 60 7.79 13.92 -17.86
N TYR A 61 7.71 15.24 -18.08
CA TYR A 61 8.66 16.22 -17.54
C TYR A 61 8.75 16.20 -16.00
N GLN A 62 7.66 15.87 -15.33
CA GLN A 62 7.55 15.86 -13.87
C GLN A 62 8.40 14.75 -13.22
N ALA A 63 8.56 13.60 -13.88
CA ALA A 63 9.43 12.51 -13.42
C ALA A 63 10.90 12.94 -13.37
N TRP A 64 11.36 13.63 -14.43
CA TRP A 64 12.72 14.16 -14.51
C TRP A 64 12.97 15.27 -13.49
N ALA A 65 12.03 16.20 -13.32
CA ALA A 65 12.15 17.25 -12.32
C ALA A 65 12.32 16.68 -10.90
N THR A 66 11.57 15.62 -10.58
CA THR A 66 11.64 14.92 -9.29
C THR A 66 12.98 14.21 -9.11
N LEU A 67 13.46 13.51 -10.14
CA LEU A 67 14.77 12.85 -10.14
C LEU A 67 15.90 13.86 -9.90
N PHE A 68 15.92 14.97 -10.65
CA PHE A 68 16.95 15.99 -10.52
C PHE A 68 16.92 16.70 -9.17
N SER A 69 15.73 17.05 -8.67
CA SER A 69 15.58 17.67 -7.36
C SER A 69 16.10 16.75 -6.24
N ASN A 70 15.68 15.49 -6.25
CA ASN A 70 16.16 14.51 -5.28
C ASN A 70 17.67 14.28 -5.42
N ALA A 71 18.19 14.12 -6.64
CA ALA A 71 19.63 13.97 -6.88
C ALA A 71 20.44 15.17 -6.37
N ALA A 72 19.94 16.40 -6.55
CA ALA A 72 20.59 17.60 -6.05
C ALA A 72 20.63 17.64 -4.51
N ILE A 73 19.52 17.32 -3.84
CA ILE A 73 19.45 17.24 -2.38
C ILE A 73 20.39 16.15 -1.86
N GLN A 74 20.39 14.97 -2.49
CA GLN A 74 21.27 13.86 -2.11
C GLN A 74 22.74 14.22 -2.32
N LEU A 75 23.09 14.88 -3.42
CA LEU A 75 24.44 15.33 -3.68
C LEU A 75 24.91 16.33 -2.63
N LEU A 76 24.06 17.31 -2.26
CA LEU A 76 24.38 18.28 -1.22
C LEU A 76 24.59 17.59 0.13
N PHE A 77 23.75 16.61 0.46
CA PHE A 77 23.85 15.87 1.71
C PHE A 77 25.12 14.99 1.77
N VAL A 78 25.44 14.26 0.69
CA VAL A 78 26.67 13.48 0.57
C VAL A 78 27.89 14.40 0.66
N ALA A 79 27.89 15.53 -0.05
CA ALA A 79 28.97 16.49 0.00
C ALA A 79 29.16 17.10 1.40
N LEU A 80 28.06 17.36 2.11
CA LEU A 80 28.10 17.82 3.50
C LEU A 80 28.72 16.76 4.42
N LEU A 81 28.24 15.51 4.38
CA LEU A 81 28.78 14.41 5.19
C LEU A 81 30.26 14.18 4.91
N PHE A 82 30.63 14.17 3.63
CA PHE A 82 32.02 14.04 3.20
C PHE A 82 32.88 15.21 3.67
N GLY A 83 32.38 16.44 3.56
CA GLY A 83 33.06 17.65 4.03
C GLY A 83 33.25 17.67 5.55
N VAL A 84 32.22 17.26 6.31
CA VAL A 84 32.30 17.12 7.78
C VAL A 84 33.34 16.08 8.16
N GLY A 85 33.30 14.90 7.53
CA GLY A 85 34.29 13.85 7.76
C GLY A 85 35.72 14.34 7.51
N ARG A 86 35.91 15.06 6.39
CA ARG A 86 37.20 15.65 6.02
C ARG A 86 37.65 16.73 6.99
N GLY A 87 36.73 17.57 7.48
CA GLY A 87 37.00 18.58 8.50
C GLY A 87 37.46 17.94 9.82
N ILE A 88 36.82 16.85 10.24
CA ILE A 88 37.21 16.08 11.43
C ILE A 88 38.59 15.45 11.24
N GLY A 89 38.83 14.76 10.12
CA GLY A 89 40.11 14.10 9.84
C GLY A 89 41.28 15.08 9.76
N GLY A 90 41.03 16.24 9.12
CA GLY A 90 41.99 17.34 9.06
C GLY A 90 42.28 17.97 10.42
N ALA A 91 41.25 18.21 11.25
CA ALA A 91 41.42 18.80 12.58
C ALA A 91 42.12 17.85 13.57
N LEU A 92 41.85 16.54 13.47
CA LEU A 92 42.47 15.52 14.31
C LEU A 92 43.88 15.12 13.83
N GLY A 93 44.28 15.54 12.62
CA GLY A 93 45.55 15.12 12.01
C GLY A 93 45.64 13.61 11.82
N PHE A 94 44.51 12.91 11.80
CA PHE A 94 44.43 11.46 11.80
C PHE A 94 43.71 10.99 10.55
N VAL A 95 44.40 10.16 9.76
CA VAL A 95 43.83 9.45 8.61
C VAL A 95 43.73 7.98 8.99
N PRO A 96 42.50 7.44 9.16
CA PRO A 96 42.31 6.04 9.50
C PRO A 96 42.94 5.10 8.45
N PRO A 97 43.56 3.98 8.87
CA PRO A 97 44.23 3.04 7.96
C PRO A 97 43.26 2.01 7.35
N TYR A 98 42.11 2.45 6.84
CA TYR A 98 41.23 1.57 6.06
C TYR A 98 41.37 1.84 4.56
N GLY A 99 40.84 0.94 3.72
CA GLY A 99 40.79 1.11 2.27
C GLY A 99 39.54 1.87 1.80
N GLU A 100 39.61 2.46 0.61
CA GLU A 100 38.53 3.26 -0.02
C GLU A 100 37.21 2.50 -0.16
N MET A 101 37.28 1.17 -0.29
CA MET A 101 36.11 0.30 -0.46
C MET A 101 35.33 0.06 0.83
N LEU A 102 35.94 0.22 2.01
CA LEU A 102 35.26 -0.07 3.27
C LEU A 102 34.08 0.91 3.52
N PRO A 103 34.24 2.24 3.39
CA PRO A 103 33.12 3.17 3.49
C PRO A 103 32.00 2.91 2.47
N VAL A 104 32.36 2.51 1.25
CA VAL A 104 31.41 2.17 0.18
C VAL A 104 30.64 0.91 0.55
N ALA A 105 31.32 -0.13 1.02
CA ALA A 105 30.69 -1.40 1.44
C ALA A 105 29.72 -1.20 2.61
N ILE A 106 30.08 -0.36 3.60
CA ILE A 106 29.21 -0.01 4.73
C ILE A 106 27.92 0.66 4.23
N SER A 107 28.04 1.63 3.32
CA SER A 107 26.88 2.30 2.73
C SER A 107 26.04 1.35 1.90
N PHE A 108 26.67 0.49 1.10
CA PHE A 108 25.98 -0.49 0.27
C PHE A 108 25.21 -1.50 1.12
N LEU A 109 25.79 -1.99 2.23
CA LEU A 109 25.15 -2.97 3.12
C LEU A 109 23.86 -2.43 3.77
N SER A 110 23.70 -1.11 3.88
CA SER A 110 22.45 -0.50 4.34
C SER A 110 21.24 -0.88 3.49
N ILE A 111 21.44 -1.10 2.19
CA ILE A 111 20.38 -1.36 1.21
C ILE A 111 19.72 -2.73 1.46
N PRO A 112 20.45 -3.87 1.40
CA PRO A 112 19.85 -5.17 1.67
C PRO A 112 19.37 -5.30 3.12
N LEU A 113 20.07 -4.70 4.10
CA LEU A 113 19.63 -4.70 5.49
C LEU A 113 18.28 -3.98 5.66
N ALA A 114 18.14 -2.80 5.06
CA ALA A 114 16.89 -2.06 5.09
C ALA A 114 15.76 -2.86 4.42
N ARG A 115 16.02 -3.53 3.30
CA ARG A 115 15.02 -4.35 2.60
C ARG A 115 14.61 -5.60 3.37
N MET A 116 15.53 -6.21 4.13
CA MET A 116 15.23 -7.37 4.99
C MET A 116 14.41 -6.99 6.22
N ILE A 117 14.60 -5.76 6.74
CA ILE A 117 13.87 -5.25 7.91
C ILE A 117 12.53 -4.62 7.51
N TRP A 118 12.44 -4.07 6.30
CA TRP A 118 11.33 -3.27 5.83
C TRP A 118 10.77 -3.76 4.49
N ASP A 119 9.46 -4.00 4.47
CA ASP A 119 8.72 -4.26 3.24
C ASP A 119 8.06 -2.96 2.74
N PRO A 120 8.51 -2.37 1.62
CA PRO A 120 8.02 -1.08 1.14
C PRO A 120 6.54 -1.11 0.79
N TRP A 121 6.00 -2.30 0.47
CA TRP A 121 4.59 -2.49 0.15
C TRP A 121 3.69 -2.38 1.39
N LYS A 122 4.06 -3.07 2.47
CA LYS A 122 3.35 -3.00 3.76
C LYS A 122 3.39 -1.59 4.38
N ALA A 123 4.46 -0.84 4.10
CA ALA A 123 4.58 0.55 4.50
C ALA A 123 3.75 1.51 3.66
N ASN A 124 3.59 1.24 2.36
CA ASN A 124 2.72 2.01 1.49
C ASN A 124 1.26 1.83 1.87
N GLU A 125 0.87 0.62 2.29
CA GLU A 125 -0.47 0.37 2.82
C GLU A 125 -0.73 1.16 4.11
N ILE A 126 0.23 1.16 5.04
CA ILE A 126 0.15 1.93 6.29
C ILE A 126 0.22 3.44 6.03
N ASN A 127 1.08 3.90 5.12
CA ASN A 127 1.18 5.33 4.78
C ASN A 127 -0.03 5.80 3.99
N ASN A 128 -0.57 5.02 3.05
CA ASN A 128 -1.81 5.37 2.37
C ASN A 128 -2.99 5.36 3.35
N PHE A 129 -3.02 4.42 4.30
CA PHE A 129 -4.01 4.44 5.38
C PHE A 129 -3.86 5.68 6.27
N LEU A 130 -2.62 6.05 6.63
CA LEU A 130 -2.33 7.23 7.44
C LEU A 130 -2.55 8.53 6.68
N ASP A 131 -2.21 8.61 5.40
CA ASP A 131 -2.42 9.77 4.54
C ASP A 131 -3.91 9.91 4.23
N HIS A 132 -4.67 8.83 4.02
CA HIS A 132 -6.13 8.87 3.99
C HIS A 132 -6.72 9.32 5.33
N ALA A 133 -6.19 8.84 6.45
CA ALA A 133 -6.62 9.27 7.78
C ALA A 133 -6.25 10.73 8.05
N ILE A 134 -5.07 11.18 7.62
CA ILE A 134 -4.58 12.55 7.76
C ILE A 134 -5.34 13.47 6.82
N ASP A 135 -5.66 13.08 5.59
CA ASP A 135 -6.45 13.88 4.67
C ASP A 135 -7.90 14.01 5.15
N GLN A 136 -8.47 12.94 5.72
CA GLN A 136 -9.74 12.98 6.45
C GLN A 136 -9.70 13.89 7.68
N ILE A 137 -8.53 14.10 8.31
CA ILE A 137 -8.34 14.96 9.49
C ILE A 137 -7.91 16.39 9.12
N ALA A 138 -7.20 16.58 8.01
CA ALA A 138 -6.61 17.84 7.55
C ALA A 138 -7.57 18.61 6.64
N HIS A 139 -8.44 17.91 5.92
CA HIS A 139 -9.53 18.49 5.15
C HIS A 139 -10.91 17.94 5.59
N PRO A 140 -11.27 18.02 6.89
CA PRO A 140 -12.55 17.54 7.37
C PRO A 140 -13.74 18.30 6.74
N ASP A 141 -13.47 19.44 6.10
CA ASP A 141 -14.42 20.35 5.45
C ASP A 141 -14.05 20.68 4.00
N ASN A 142 -13.52 19.75 3.19
CA ASN A 142 -13.53 19.98 1.72
C ASN A 142 -14.99 19.97 1.25
N PRO A 143 -15.57 21.13 0.84
CA PRO A 143 -17.00 21.20 0.56
C PRO A 143 -17.40 20.38 -0.67
N VAL A 144 -16.45 20.11 -1.57
CA VAL A 144 -16.66 19.32 -2.78
C VAL A 144 -16.76 17.84 -2.43
N GLU A 145 -15.78 17.27 -1.73
CA GLU A 145 -15.81 15.87 -1.28
C GLU A 145 -16.99 15.60 -0.33
N ALA A 146 -17.28 16.53 0.60
CA ALA A 146 -18.45 16.42 1.45
C ALA A 146 -19.76 16.50 0.64
N SER A 147 -19.80 17.23 -0.47
CA SER A 147 -20.95 17.28 -1.38
C SER A 147 -21.09 15.99 -2.20
N GLU A 148 -19.99 15.45 -2.72
CA GLU A 148 -19.95 14.21 -3.50
C GLU A 148 -20.32 13.01 -2.64
N LEU A 149 -19.76 12.90 -1.43
CA LEU A 149 -20.13 11.86 -0.47
C LEU A 149 -21.61 11.98 -0.04
N ARG A 150 -22.13 13.20 0.18
CA ARG A 150 -23.58 13.40 0.41
C ARG A 150 -24.43 13.00 -0.78
N THR A 151 -23.91 13.13 -1.99
CA THR A 151 -24.60 12.68 -3.21
C THR A 151 -24.60 11.16 -3.27
N ALA A 152 -23.47 10.51 -3.05
CA ALA A 152 -23.37 9.05 -2.96
C ALA A 152 -24.31 8.48 -1.88
N ARG A 153 -24.32 9.07 -0.67
CA ARG A 153 -25.25 8.68 0.42
C ARG A 153 -26.73 8.78 0.01
N ARG A 154 -27.12 9.86 -0.67
CA ARG A 154 -28.50 10.02 -1.18
C ARG A 154 -28.83 9.01 -2.28
N MET A 155 -27.84 8.65 -3.10
CA MET A 155 -28.00 7.72 -4.20
C MET A 155 -28.12 6.26 -3.75
N ILE A 156 -27.43 5.87 -2.68
CA ILE A 156 -27.56 4.51 -2.12
C ILE A 156 -28.79 4.37 -1.20
N ALA A 157 -29.37 5.47 -0.72
CA ALA A 157 -30.52 5.44 0.20
C ALA A 157 -31.70 4.57 -0.27
N PRO A 158 -32.10 4.55 -1.56
CA PRO A 158 -33.17 3.67 -2.04
C PRO A 158 -32.89 2.16 -1.88
N LEU A 159 -31.63 1.75 -1.67
CA LEU A 159 -31.30 0.36 -1.40
C LEU A 159 -31.87 -0.11 -0.05
N ALA A 160 -32.06 0.80 0.91
CA ALA A 160 -32.65 0.48 2.21
C ALA A 160 -34.16 0.17 2.12
N ASP A 161 -34.83 0.64 1.06
CA ASP A 161 -36.26 0.40 0.82
C ASP A 161 -36.52 -0.90 0.05
N LEU A 162 -35.46 -1.59 -0.39
CA LEU A 162 -35.59 -2.86 -1.12
C LEU A 162 -35.98 -4.00 -0.18
N PRO A 163 -36.89 -4.91 -0.59
CA PRO A 163 -37.22 -6.11 0.16
C PRO A 163 -35.99 -6.99 0.45
N ASP A 164 -35.98 -7.68 1.59
CA ASP A 164 -34.86 -8.57 1.95
C ASP A 164 -34.70 -9.78 1.00
N ASP A 165 -35.76 -10.17 0.29
CA ASP A 165 -35.71 -11.24 -0.73
C ASP A 165 -35.25 -10.75 -2.12
N THR A 166 -34.83 -9.49 -2.23
CA THR A 166 -34.31 -8.92 -3.49
C THR A 166 -33.07 -9.68 -3.95
N SER A 167 -33.07 -10.11 -5.22
CA SER A 167 -31.96 -10.88 -5.76
C SER A 167 -30.68 -10.03 -5.93
N PRO A 168 -29.48 -10.62 -5.81
CA PRO A 168 -28.23 -9.91 -6.04
C PRO A 168 -28.11 -9.25 -7.41
N GLU A 169 -28.74 -9.81 -8.44
CA GLU A 169 -28.74 -9.27 -9.80
C GLU A 169 -29.50 -7.94 -9.88
N VAL A 170 -30.62 -7.82 -9.17
CA VAL A 170 -31.39 -6.57 -9.09
C VAL A 170 -30.56 -5.51 -8.36
N VAL A 171 -29.92 -5.87 -7.25
CA VAL A 171 -29.02 -4.96 -6.52
C VAL A 171 -27.83 -4.51 -7.41
N ALA A 172 -27.27 -5.42 -8.19
CA ALA A 172 -26.19 -5.10 -9.14
C ALA A 172 -26.64 -4.10 -10.22
N GLN A 173 -27.87 -4.23 -10.74
CA GLN A 173 -28.44 -3.26 -11.68
C GLN A 173 -28.59 -1.88 -11.06
N HIS A 174 -29.04 -1.80 -9.80
CA HIS A 174 -29.09 -0.53 -9.07
C HIS A 174 -27.69 0.08 -8.94
N LEU A 175 -26.68 -0.68 -8.50
CA LEU A 175 -25.30 -0.19 -8.41
C LEU A 175 -24.73 0.29 -9.75
N THR A 176 -25.06 -0.41 -10.84
CA THR A 176 -24.63 -0.04 -12.19
C THR A 176 -25.27 1.28 -12.63
N ALA A 177 -26.53 1.53 -12.28
CA ALA A 177 -27.16 2.82 -12.53
C ALA A 177 -26.54 3.94 -11.69
N LEU A 178 -26.12 3.65 -10.45
CA LEU A 178 -25.49 4.64 -9.57
C LEU A 178 -24.08 5.05 -10.01
N SER A 179 -23.32 4.14 -10.62
CA SER A 179 -21.93 4.40 -11.04
C SER A 179 -21.83 5.50 -12.11
N ALA A 180 -22.90 5.79 -12.84
CA ALA A 180 -22.97 6.90 -13.79
C ALA A 180 -23.02 8.29 -13.13
N HIS A 181 -23.28 8.35 -11.82
CA HIS A 181 -23.62 9.59 -11.13
C HIS A 181 -22.81 9.87 -9.86
N ALA A 182 -22.04 8.90 -9.36
CA ALA A 182 -21.16 9.08 -8.22
C ALA A 182 -19.85 8.31 -8.40
N GLU A 183 -18.76 8.91 -7.93
CA GLU A 183 -17.43 8.29 -7.94
C GLU A 183 -17.41 6.98 -7.12
N PRO A 184 -16.82 5.89 -7.62
CA PRO A 184 -16.85 4.58 -6.95
C PRO A 184 -16.22 4.55 -5.56
N ALA A 185 -15.28 5.47 -5.28
CA ALA A 185 -14.70 5.65 -3.94
C ALA A 185 -15.76 6.16 -2.94
N HIS A 186 -16.53 7.18 -3.31
CA HIS A 186 -17.59 7.73 -2.49
C HIS A 186 -18.75 6.72 -2.28
N ILE A 187 -19.08 5.94 -3.31
CA ILE A 187 -20.07 4.84 -3.19
C ILE A 187 -19.60 3.79 -2.17
N ARG A 188 -18.33 3.35 -2.26
CA ARG A 188 -17.77 2.38 -1.29
C ARG A 188 -17.84 2.92 0.13
N THR A 189 -17.39 4.16 0.34
CA THR A 189 -17.42 4.78 1.67
C THR A 189 -18.84 4.81 2.23
N ALA A 190 -19.81 5.23 1.42
CA ALA A 190 -21.20 5.28 1.84
C ALA A 190 -21.77 3.88 2.18
N LEU A 191 -21.47 2.85 1.39
CA LEU A 191 -21.91 1.47 1.67
C LEU A 191 -21.28 0.91 2.95
N LEU A 192 -19.98 1.13 3.18
CA LEU A 192 -19.30 0.70 4.41
C LEU A 192 -19.81 1.45 5.65
N GLU A 193 -20.14 2.74 5.52
CA GLU A 193 -20.79 3.52 6.59
C GLU A 193 -22.16 2.95 6.95
N ARG A 194 -22.97 2.57 5.96
CA ARG A 194 -24.27 1.93 6.18
C ARG A 194 -24.12 0.58 6.87
N ALA A 195 -23.19 -0.26 6.40
CA ALA A 195 -22.92 -1.57 7.00
C ALA A 195 -22.51 -1.49 8.47
N ARG A 196 -21.79 -0.42 8.89
CA ARG A 196 -21.44 -0.17 10.30
C ARG A 196 -22.61 0.28 11.16
N ALA A 197 -23.57 0.99 10.57
CA ALA A 197 -24.62 1.67 11.32
C ALA A 197 -25.81 0.75 11.65
N ASP A 198 -26.19 -0.11 10.69
CA ASP A 198 -27.22 -1.17 10.71
C ASP A 198 -27.85 -1.19 9.31
N ALA A 199 -27.29 -2.01 8.43
CA ALA A 199 -27.66 -2.09 7.02
C ALA A 199 -28.66 -3.22 6.77
N GLY A 200 -29.65 -2.96 5.91
CA GLY A 200 -30.55 -4.01 5.41
C GLY A 200 -29.82 -5.01 4.51
N ARG A 201 -30.47 -6.14 4.21
CA ARG A 201 -29.85 -7.22 3.43
C ARG A 201 -29.42 -6.76 2.03
N ALA A 202 -30.24 -5.95 1.36
CA ALA A 202 -29.91 -5.40 0.03
C ALA A 202 -28.69 -4.45 0.07
N GLU A 203 -28.54 -3.66 1.14
CA GLU A 203 -27.38 -2.78 1.33
C GLU A 203 -26.09 -3.59 1.57
N LEU A 204 -26.17 -4.69 2.34
CA LEU A 204 -25.05 -5.61 2.56
C LEU A 204 -24.66 -6.34 1.26
N ILE A 205 -25.65 -6.80 0.48
CA ILE A 205 -25.39 -7.34 -0.85
C ILE A 205 -24.72 -6.29 -1.74
N ALA A 206 -25.20 -5.05 -1.74
CA ALA A 206 -24.59 -3.98 -2.52
C ALA A 206 -23.13 -3.73 -2.10
N MET A 207 -22.85 -3.71 -0.80
CA MET A 207 -21.49 -3.63 -0.28
C MET A 207 -20.62 -4.80 -0.77
N ILE A 208 -21.11 -6.04 -0.69
CA ILE A 208 -20.40 -7.22 -1.18
C ILE A 208 -20.10 -7.06 -2.67
N LEU A 209 -21.11 -6.76 -3.49
CA LEU A 209 -20.98 -6.61 -4.94
C LEU A 209 -19.92 -5.56 -5.29
N HIS A 210 -19.96 -4.40 -4.64
CA HIS A 210 -19.05 -3.28 -4.90
C HIS A 210 -17.62 -3.54 -4.41
N CYS A 211 -17.46 -4.23 -3.27
CA CYS A 211 -16.15 -4.51 -2.69
C CYS A 211 -15.48 -5.76 -3.27
N THR A 212 -16.21 -6.61 -3.99
CA THR A 212 -15.68 -7.83 -4.64
C THR A 212 -15.68 -7.73 -6.17
N ASP A 213 -16.06 -6.58 -6.73
CA ASP A 213 -15.96 -6.33 -8.16
C ASP A 213 -14.49 -6.19 -8.59
N PRO A 214 -14.01 -6.99 -9.57
CA PRO A 214 -12.60 -7.08 -9.90
C PRO A 214 -12.00 -5.73 -10.30
N ASP A 215 -12.73 -4.95 -11.10
CA ASP A 215 -12.27 -3.64 -11.52
C ASP A 215 -12.23 -2.64 -10.34
N LEU A 216 -13.25 -2.65 -9.48
CA LEU A 216 -13.35 -1.71 -8.37
C LEU A 216 -12.40 -2.02 -7.22
N VAL A 217 -12.02 -3.29 -7.05
CA VAL A 217 -10.96 -3.71 -6.14
C VAL A 217 -9.64 -3.09 -6.58
N VAL A 218 -9.32 -3.11 -7.87
CA VAL A 218 -8.07 -2.53 -8.42
C VAL A 218 -8.11 -1.00 -8.42
N ARG A 219 -9.14 -0.40 -9.03
CA ARG A 219 -9.22 1.05 -9.30
C ARG A 219 -9.28 1.92 -8.05
N VAL A 220 -9.94 1.45 -6.99
CA VAL A 220 -10.17 2.26 -5.81
C VAL A 220 -9.24 1.82 -4.68
N SER A 221 -8.68 2.80 -3.98
CA SER A 221 -7.74 2.57 -2.89
C SER A 221 -8.37 1.85 -1.68
N GLY A 222 -7.52 1.21 -0.88
CA GLY A 222 -7.87 0.54 0.36
C GLY A 222 -8.24 -0.94 0.21
N ASP A 223 -8.36 -1.60 1.36
CA ASP A 223 -8.64 -3.03 1.50
C ASP A 223 -10.17 -3.28 1.56
N GLY A 224 -10.84 -2.97 0.45
CA GLY A 224 -12.30 -3.08 0.33
C GLY A 224 -12.83 -4.49 0.65
N PRO A 225 -12.27 -5.55 0.03
CA PRO A 225 -12.66 -6.92 0.34
C PRO A 225 -12.57 -7.29 1.82
N THR A 226 -11.46 -6.99 2.50
CA THR A 226 -11.31 -7.35 3.92
C THR A 226 -12.23 -6.54 4.82
N LEU A 227 -12.39 -5.24 4.55
CA LEU A 227 -13.32 -4.40 5.30
C LEU A 227 -14.77 -4.87 5.14
N ALA A 228 -15.17 -5.27 3.93
CA ALA A 228 -16.50 -5.84 3.71
C ALA A 228 -16.69 -7.11 4.53
N LEU A 229 -15.74 -8.05 4.50
CA LEU A 229 -15.81 -9.29 5.29
C LEU A 229 -15.94 -9.01 6.80
N GLN A 230 -15.17 -8.07 7.34
CA GLN A 230 -15.22 -7.71 8.76
C GLN A 230 -16.55 -7.06 9.19
N LEU A 231 -17.29 -6.47 8.26
CA LEU A 231 -18.58 -5.83 8.51
C LEU A 231 -19.77 -6.74 8.21
N LEU A 232 -19.55 -7.93 7.63
CA LEU A 232 -20.63 -8.87 7.40
C LEU A 232 -21.15 -9.44 8.72
N PRO A 233 -22.48 -9.59 8.87
CA PRO A 233 -23.04 -10.38 9.96
C PRO A 233 -22.67 -11.86 9.78
N GLU A 234 -22.85 -12.66 10.83
CA GLU A 234 -22.66 -14.12 10.77
C GLU A 234 -23.80 -14.84 10.01
N ASP A 235 -24.12 -14.37 8.81
CA ASP A 235 -25.13 -14.92 7.90
C ASP A 235 -24.45 -15.81 6.83
N PRO A 236 -24.69 -17.13 6.82
CA PRO A 236 -24.08 -18.05 5.87
C PRO A 236 -24.31 -17.69 4.40
N ASP A 237 -25.46 -17.11 4.04
CA ASP A 237 -25.78 -16.81 2.65
C ASP A 237 -24.97 -15.61 2.16
N LEU A 238 -24.83 -14.57 2.99
CA LEU A 238 -24.05 -13.38 2.63
C LEU A 238 -22.56 -13.70 2.54
N VAL A 239 -22.04 -14.51 3.46
CA VAL A 239 -20.66 -14.99 3.42
C VAL A 239 -20.41 -15.87 2.20
N ALA A 240 -21.36 -16.73 1.83
CA ALA A 240 -21.30 -17.53 0.61
C ALA A 240 -21.20 -16.66 -0.65
N ILE A 241 -22.05 -15.63 -0.76
CA ILE A 241 -22.03 -14.68 -1.89
C ILE A 241 -20.68 -13.95 -1.95
N TYR A 242 -20.21 -13.43 -0.82
CA TYR A 242 -18.93 -12.75 -0.72
C TYR A 242 -17.78 -13.64 -1.19
N ALA A 243 -17.68 -14.85 -0.63
CA ALA A 243 -16.57 -15.75 -0.88
C ALA A 243 -16.56 -16.25 -2.33
N ALA A 244 -17.73 -16.62 -2.87
CA ALA A 244 -17.87 -17.06 -4.25
C ALA A 244 -17.44 -15.97 -5.24
N ARG A 245 -17.86 -14.72 -5.01
CA ARG A 245 -17.52 -13.60 -5.89
C ARG A 245 -16.04 -13.28 -5.85
N LEU A 246 -15.46 -13.15 -4.66
CA LEU A 246 -14.04 -12.82 -4.55
C LEU A 246 -13.16 -13.95 -5.12
N ALA A 247 -13.56 -15.21 -4.95
CA ALA A 247 -12.87 -16.36 -5.55
C ALA A 247 -12.90 -16.32 -7.08
N GLN A 248 -14.01 -15.87 -7.68
CA GLN A 248 -14.13 -15.69 -9.13
C GLN A 248 -13.39 -14.46 -9.66
N ALA A 249 -13.25 -13.42 -8.84
CA ALA A 249 -12.50 -12.21 -9.18
C ALA A 249 -10.98 -12.45 -9.17
N MET A 250 -10.49 -13.27 -8.22
CA MET A 250 -9.06 -13.50 -7.98
C MET A 250 -8.22 -13.85 -9.23
N PRO A 251 -8.68 -14.71 -10.17
CA PRO A 251 -7.88 -15.06 -11.35
C PRO A 251 -7.85 -13.97 -12.43
N GLN A 252 -8.65 -12.91 -12.31
CA GLN A 252 -8.80 -11.90 -13.35
C GLN A 252 -7.68 -10.84 -13.30
N ASP A 253 -7.19 -10.52 -12.10
CA ASP A 253 -6.10 -9.57 -11.91
C ASP A 253 -5.26 -9.94 -10.66
N PRO A 254 -3.93 -10.15 -10.81
CA PRO A 254 -3.04 -10.43 -9.68
C PRO A 254 -3.05 -9.37 -8.57
N GLU A 255 -3.39 -8.11 -8.85
CA GLU A 255 -3.47 -7.05 -7.85
C GLU A 255 -4.61 -7.27 -6.83
N ILE A 256 -5.64 -8.05 -7.18
CA ILE A 256 -6.76 -8.37 -6.29
C ILE A 256 -6.28 -9.15 -5.06
N TRP A 257 -5.30 -10.05 -5.23
CA TRP A 257 -4.74 -10.84 -4.14
C TRP A 257 -4.19 -9.95 -3.02
N GLY A 258 -3.45 -8.90 -3.38
CA GLY A 258 -2.84 -7.97 -2.42
C GLY A 258 -3.84 -7.13 -1.62
N LYS A 259 -5.10 -7.08 -2.05
CA LYS A 259 -6.21 -6.36 -1.40
C LYS A 259 -7.29 -7.30 -0.86
N SER A 260 -6.99 -8.60 -0.78
CA SER A 260 -7.94 -9.63 -0.32
C SER A 260 -7.64 -10.06 1.11
N PRO A 261 -8.62 -10.64 1.83
CA PRO A 261 -8.41 -11.15 3.18
C PRO A 261 -7.28 -12.18 3.24
N SER A 262 -6.52 -12.17 4.33
CA SER A 262 -5.50 -13.19 4.55
C SER A 262 -6.13 -14.58 4.70
N VAL A 263 -5.36 -15.61 4.33
CA VAL A 263 -5.77 -17.00 4.49
C VAL A 263 -6.10 -17.31 5.96
N ASP A 264 -5.36 -16.76 6.92
CA ASP A 264 -5.63 -16.93 8.36
C ASP A 264 -7.00 -16.37 8.76
N LEU A 265 -7.38 -15.20 8.22
CA LEU A 265 -8.69 -14.61 8.46
C LEU A 265 -9.80 -15.48 7.84
N LEU A 266 -9.61 -15.94 6.60
CA LEU A 266 -10.57 -16.81 5.94
C LEU A 266 -10.74 -18.15 6.65
N GLN A 267 -9.67 -18.74 7.20
CA GLN A 267 -9.73 -19.97 8.00
C GLN A 267 -10.49 -19.75 9.32
N THR A 268 -10.35 -18.57 9.93
CA THR A 268 -11.14 -18.20 11.12
C THR A 268 -12.63 -18.18 10.80
N TRP A 269 -13.03 -17.56 9.69
CA TRP A 269 -14.41 -17.57 9.22
C TRP A 269 -14.87 -19.00 8.89
N LEU A 270 -14.08 -19.78 8.16
CA LEU A 270 -14.43 -21.15 7.79
C LEU A 270 -14.76 -22.02 9.02
N THR A 271 -14.03 -21.84 10.12
CA THR A 271 -14.27 -22.58 11.37
C THR A 271 -15.68 -22.34 11.94
N ASN A 272 -16.23 -21.14 11.75
CA ASN A 272 -17.57 -20.77 12.23
C ASN A 272 -18.68 -21.21 11.27
N PHE A 273 -18.35 -21.53 10.01
CA PHE A 273 -19.31 -21.80 8.94
C PHE A 273 -19.25 -23.25 8.41
N VAL A 274 -18.64 -24.18 9.16
CA VAL A 274 -18.63 -25.60 8.81
C VAL A 274 -20.06 -26.14 8.71
N SER A 275 -20.34 -26.93 7.69
CA SER A 275 -21.66 -27.51 7.37
C SER A 275 -22.76 -26.47 7.07
N THR A 276 -22.37 -25.29 6.60
CA THR A 276 -23.29 -24.24 6.14
C THR A 276 -23.12 -23.93 4.64
N ALA A 277 -23.98 -23.08 4.08
CA ALA A 277 -23.89 -22.62 2.70
C ALA A 277 -22.55 -21.91 2.37
N ALA A 278 -21.88 -21.34 3.38
CA ALA A 278 -20.62 -20.62 3.23
C ALA A 278 -19.38 -21.52 3.16
N GLU A 279 -19.45 -22.79 3.57
CA GLU A 279 -18.28 -23.66 3.69
C GLU A 279 -17.55 -23.85 2.35
N LEU A 280 -18.26 -24.30 1.32
CA LEU A 280 -17.67 -24.56 0.00
C LEU A 280 -17.15 -23.27 -0.67
N PRO A 281 -17.90 -22.14 -0.67
CA PRO A 281 -17.37 -20.87 -1.16
C PRO A 281 -16.11 -20.39 -0.43
N LEU A 282 -16.05 -20.51 0.90
CA LEU A 282 -14.87 -20.12 1.68
C LEU A 282 -13.66 -21.00 1.35
N LEU A 283 -13.85 -22.31 1.23
CA LEU A 283 -12.80 -23.23 0.79
C LEU A 283 -12.29 -22.87 -0.62
N ALA A 284 -13.20 -22.54 -1.55
CA ALA A 284 -12.83 -22.12 -2.89
C ALA A 284 -12.04 -20.79 -2.87
N LEU A 285 -12.44 -19.82 -2.05
CA LEU A 285 -11.73 -18.56 -1.89
C LEU A 285 -10.33 -18.77 -1.29
N ILE A 286 -10.19 -19.63 -0.28
CA ILE A 286 -8.87 -19.98 0.31
C ILE A 286 -7.97 -20.60 -0.77
N ALA A 287 -8.51 -21.54 -1.55
CA ALA A 287 -7.76 -22.15 -2.65
C ALA A 287 -7.33 -21.13 -3.71
N ALA A 288 -8.23 -20.22 -4.11
CA ALA A 288 -7.93 -19.14 -5.06
C ALA A 288 -6.87 -18.18 -4.50
N THR A 289 -6.95 -17.84 -3.21
CA THR A 289 -5.99 -16.96 -2.54
C THR A 289 -4.60 -17.60 -2.47
N ASN A 290 -4.52 -18.89 -2.17
CA ASN A 290 -3.26 -19.63 -2.20
C ASN A 290 -2.69 -19.75 -3.62
N ALA A 291 -3.53 -19.95 -4.63
CA ALA A 291 -3.10 -20.05 -6.02
C ALA A 291 -2.62 -18.71 -6.59
N ALA A 292 -3.20 -17.60 -6.13
CA ALA A 292 -2.82 -16.25 -6.52
C ALA A 292 -1.65 -15.68 -5.71
N GLN A 293 -1.24 -16.37 -4.63
CA GLN A 293 -0.06 -15.98 -3.86
C GLN A 293 1.17 -16.01 -4.78
N PRO A 294 1.89 -14.88 -4.92
CA PRO A 294 3.13 -14.87 -5.70
C PRO A 294 4.11 -15.88 -5.08
N GLU A 295 4.66 -16.77 -5.91
CA GLU A 295 5.69 -17.70 -5.47
C GLU A 295 6.83 -16.90 -4.83
N ASP A 296 7.15 -17.21 -3.57
CA ASP A 296 8.21 -16.54 -2.84
C ASP A 296 9.54 -16.64 -3.60
N GLY A 297 9.93 -15.53 -4.23
CA GLY A 297 11.31 -15.18 -4.60
C GLY A 297 11.83 -15.76 -5.90
N LEU A 298 11.74 -14.98 -6.99
CA LEU A 298 12.79 -14.71 -7.99
C LEU A 298 12.17 -13.94 -9.18
N ALA A 299 12.19 -12.61 -9.10
CA ALA A 299 12.23 -11.71 -10.26
C ALA A 299 12.92 -10.41 -9.85
#